data_AF-Q1H0K0-F1
#
_entry.id   AF-Q1H0K0-F1
#
_cell.length_a   1.000
_cell.length_b   1.000
_cell.length_c   1.000
_cell.angle_alpha   90.00
_cell.angle_beta   90.00
_cell.angle_gamma   90.00
#
_symmetry.space_group_name_H-M   'P 1'
#
loop_
_entity.id
_entity.type
_entity.pdbx_description
1 polymer ?
#
loop_
_entity_poly.entity_id
_entity_poly.type
_entity_poly.pdbx_seq_one_letter_code
_entity_poly.pdbx_strand_id
1 'polypeptide(L)' 'MTWMRHAAEHGDVDAQLAVGRFYLMGLEEMGSDPAEAESWLSQAAGKGNQEAQTLLEQAQ' A
#
# COMPACT_ATOMS: atom_id res chain seq x y z
N MET A 1 -5.93 4.28 10.12
CA MET A 1 -4.90 3.26 9.83
C MET A 1 -5.24 1.88 10.38
N THR A 2 -5.58 1.71 11.66
CA THR A 2 -5.70 0.37 12.30
C THR A 2 -6.67 -0.59 11.60
N TRP A 3 -7.86 -0.12 11.19
CA TRP A 3 -8.84 -0.95 10.47
C TRP A 3 -8.40 -1.34 9.05
N MET A 4 -7.74 -0.43 8.33
CA MET A 4 -7.23 -0.68 6.98
C MET A 4 -6.05 -1.64 7.01
N ARG A 5 -5.12 -1.48 7.95
CA ARG A 5 -4.01 -2.43 8.13
C ARG A 5 -4.55 -3.82 8.46
N HIS A 6 -5.53 -3.93 9.34
CA HIS A 6 -6.14 -5.21 9.66
C HIS A 6 -6.81 -5.86 8.43
N ALA A 7 -7.60 -5.10 7.66
CA ALA A 7 -8.19 -5.61 6.42
C ALA A 7 -7.12 -6.02 5.39
N ALA A 8 -6.05 -5.24 5.26
CA ALA A 8 -4.92 -5.52 4.37
C ALA A 8 -4.18 -6.80 4.75
N GLU A 9 -3.99 -7.03 6.07
CA GLU A 9 -3.43 -8.28 6.62
C GLU A 9 -4.32 -9.50 6.31
N HIS A 10 -5.63 -9.30 6.23
CA HIS A 10 -6.60 -10.33 5.85
C HIS A 10 -6.74 -10.52 4.32
N GLY A 11 -5.93 -9.83 3.52
CA GLY A 11 -5.86 -10.01 2.08
C GLY A 11 -6.87 -9.18 1.27
N ASP A 12 -7.50 -8.18 1.89
CA ASP A 12 -8.36 -7.22 1.22
C ASP A 12 -7.51 -6.33 0.30
N VAL A 13 -7.78 -6.40 -1.00
CA VAL A 13 -6.98 -5.75 -2.05
C VAL A 13 -7.06 -4.22 -1.94
N ASP A 14 -8.25 -3.69 -1.68
CA ASP A 14 -8.48 -2.26 -1.58
C ASP A 14 -7.81 -1.70 -0.33
N ALA A 15 -7.81 -2.47 0.77
CA ALA A 15 -7.10 -2.12 1.98
C ALA A 15 -5.57 -2.16 1.79
N GLN A 16 -5.04 -3.19 1.11
CA GLN A 16 -3.61 -3.28 0.77
C GLN A 16 -3.17 -2.09 -0.09
N LEU A 17 -3.95 -1.73 -1.10
CA LEU A 17 -3.74 -0.54 -1.91
C LEU A 17 -3.75 0.74 -1.06
N ALA A 18 -4.76 0.92 -0.21
CA ALA A 18 -4.90 2.12 0.63
C ALA A 18 -3.75 2.27 1.63
N VAL A 19 -3.31 1.18 2.26
CA VAL A 19 -2.18 1.17 3.19
C VAL A 19 -0.87 1.44 2.46
N GLY A 20 -0.63 0.78 1.32
CA GLY A 20 0.57 1.03 0.52
C GLY A 20 0.66 2.46 0.01
N ARG A 21 -0.46 2.99 -0.48
CA ARG A 21 -0.61 4.40 -0.90
C ARG A 21 -0.34 5.38 0.25
N PHE A 22 -0.80 5.05 1.46
CA PHE A 22 -0.55 5.84 2.66
C PHE A 22 0.94 5.89 3.00
N TYR A 23 1.63 4.75 2.98
CA TYR A 23 3.08 4.69 3.23
C TYR A 23 3.89 5.38 2.12
N LEU A 24 3.42 5.36 0.88
CA LEU A 24 4.12 6.00 -0.24
C LEU A 24 4.05 7.53 -0.16
N MET A 25 2.85 8.08 0.07
CA MET A 25 2.68 9.54 0.15
C MET A 25 3.10 10.12 1.49
N GLY A 26 3.12 9.30 2.55
CA GLY A 26 3.33 9.75 3.91
C GLY A 26 2.20 10.68 4.39
N LEU A 27 2.12 10.85 5.71
CA LEU A 27 1.55 12.08 6.26
C LEU A 27 2.70 13.03 6.58
N GLU A 28 2.45 14.34 6.51
CA GLU A 28 3.44 15.39 6.80
C GLU A 28 4.25 15.14 8.09
N GLU A 29 3.64 14.52 9.11
CA GLU A 29 4.28 14.25 10.41
C GLU A 29 4.93 12.86 10.52
N MET A 30 4.57 11.90 9.66
CA MET A 30 4.94 10.49 9.78
C MET A 30 6.01 10.06 8.76
N GLY A 31 6.21 10.86 7.71
CA GLY A 31 7.12 10.56 6.62
C GLY A 31 6.60 9.45 5.71
N SER A 32 7.10 9.41 4.47
CA SER A 32 6.89 8.27 3.58
C SER A 32 7.80 7.12 3.99
N ASP A 33 7.29 5.89 3.91
CA ASP A 33 8.08 4.66 4.02
C ASP A 33 7.89 3.85 2.73
N PRO A 34 8.75 4.06 1.71
CA PRO A 34 8.61 3.37 0.44
C PRO A 34 8.74 1.84 0.59
N ALA A 35 9.49 1.34 1.57
CA ALA A 35 9.66 -0.09 1.79
C ALA A 35 8.37 -0.75 2.30
N GLU A 36 7.66 -0.12 3.25
CA GLU A 36 6.32 -0.59 3.62
C GLU A 36 5.33 -0.44 2.46
N ALA A 37 5.40 0.67 1.71
CA ALA A 37 4.55 0.88 0.55
C ALA A 37 4.70 -0.25 -0.49
N GLU A 38 5.93 -0.58 -0.88
CA GLU A 38 6.23 -1.65 -1.83
C GLU A 38 5.66 -3.00 -1.39
N SER A 39 5.76 -3.33 -0.09
CA SER A 39 5.26 -4.58 0.47
C SER A 39 3.73 -4.69 0.34
N TRP A 40 3.00 -3.63 0.67
CA TRP A 40 1.55 -3.60 0.57
C TRP A 40 1.07 -3.52 -0.88
N LEU A 41 1.71 -2.70 -1.71
CA LEU A 41 1.39 -2.53 -3.12
C LEU A 41 1.70 -3.80 -3.93
N SER A 42 2.79 -4.52 -3.62
CA SER A 42 3.10 -5.80 -4.27
C SER A 42 2.04 -6.86 -4.03
N GLN A 43 1.46 -6.91 -2.82
CA GLN A 43 0.38 -7.85 -2.51
C GLN A 43 -0.90 -7.53 -3.30
N ALA A 44 -1.28 -6.27 -3.36
CA ALA A 44 -2.43 -5.82 -4.15
C ALA A 44 -2.21 -6.01 -5.67
N ALA A 45 -1.01 -5.67 -6.16
CA ALA A 45 -0.59 -5.86 -7.55
C ALA A 45 -0.61 -7.34 -7.97
N GLY A 46 -0.15 -8.24 -7.09
CA GLY A 46 -0.18 -9.69 -7.30
C GLY A 46 -1.59 -10.26 -7.40
N LYS A 47 -2.60 -9.55 -6.88
CA LYS A 47 -4.03 -9.89 -7.01
C LYS A 47 -4.71 -9.23 -8.23
N GLY A 48 -3.94 -8.56 -9.08
CA GLY A 48 -4.42 -7.92 -10.30
C GLY A 48 -4.92 -6.48 -10.13
N ASN A 49 -4.61 -5.83 -9.00
CA ASN A 49 -4.93 -4.41 -8.83
C ASN A 49 -3.99 -3.54 -9.69
N GLN A 50 -4.54 -2.90 -10.71
CA GLN A 50 -3.76 -2.09 -11.66
C GLN A 50 -3.22 -0.81 -11.02
N GLU A 51 -3.97 -0.19 -10.11
CA GLU A 51 -3.53 1.02 -9.40
C GLU A 51 -2.35 0.70 -8.48
N ALA A 52 -2.39 -0.45 -7.80
CA ALA A 52 -1.29 -0.92 -6.98
C ALA A 52 -0.02 -1.18 -7.79
N GLN A 53 -0.13 -1.69 -9.03
CA GLN A 53 1.02 -1.84 -9.92
C GLN A 53 1.63 -0.48 -10.26
N THR A 54 0.81 0.50 -10.64
CA THR A 54 1.30 1.85 -10.98
C THR A 54 1.92 2.57 -9.79
N LEU A 55 1.40 2.36 -8.58
CA LEU A 55 1.99 2.93 -7.36
C LEU A 55 3.24 2.16 -6.92
N LEU A 56 3.30 0.85 -7.15
CA LEU A 56 4.50 0.05 -6.87
C LEU A 56 5.68 0.54 -7.71
N GLU A 57 5.46 0.84 -9.00
CA GLU A 57 6.47 1.45 -9.87
C GLU A 57 6.96 2.82 -9.36
N GLN A 58 6.13 3.57 -8.63
CA GLN A 58 6.50 4.85 -8.01
C GLN A 58 7.19 4.69 -6.64
N ALA A 59 7.08 3.51 -6.03
CA ALA A 59 7.70 3.18 -4.76
C ALA A 59 9.13 2.62 -4.90
N GLN A 60 9.53 2.25 -6.12
CA GLN A 60 10.89 1.85 -6.52
C GLN A 60 11.83 3.06 -6.67
#